data_AF-A0AAN8FXZ1-F1
#
_entry.id   AF-A0AAN8FXZ1-F1
#
_cell.length_a   1.000
_cell.length_b   1.000
_cell.length_c   1.000
_cell.angle_alpha   90.00
_cell.angle_beta   90.00
_cell.angle_gamma   90.00
#
_symmetry.space_group_name_H-M   'P 1'
#
loop_
_entity.id
_entity.type
_entity.pdbx_description
1 polymer ?
#
loop_
_entity_poly.entity_id
_entity_poly.type
_entity_poly.pdbx_seq_one_letter_code
_entity_poly.pdbx_strand_id
1 'polypeptide(L)'
;MIIPGLLYAATNLWMSIPCTFDGCLYFSSDTLMIALATPNTLAHWGYLLSSLSFTIYRFGIFISKNFYYQTFIIKILFISPWVISLALTVGTTALGCYKRYNRYSLSYTYKCSDCSMA
;
A
#
# COMPACT_ATOMS: atom_id res chain seq x y z
N MET A 1 1.70 9.62 -6.61
CA MET A 1 0.24 9.44 -6.78
C MET A 1 -0.11 8.51 -7.94
N ILE A 2 0.33 8.76 -9.19
CA ILE A 2 -0.01 7.90 -10.34
C ILE A 2 0.58 6.49 -10.20
N ILE A 3 1.88 6.39 -9.90
CA ILE A 3 2.58 5.10 -9.73
C ILE A 3 1.93 4.20 -8.67
N PRO A 4 1.71 4.65 -7.41
CA PRO A 4 1.07 3.80 -6.40
C PRO A 4 -0.39 3.48 -6.75
N GLY A 5 -1.12 4.40 -7.39
CA GLY A 5 -2.48 4.13 -7.85
C GLY A 5 -2.54 3.05 -8.93
N LEU A 6 -1.59 3.06 -9.86
CA LEU A 6 -1.48 2.07 -10.93
C LEU A 6 -1.07 0.70 -10.37
N LEU A 7 -0.14 0.67 -9.41
CA LEU A 7 0.20 -0.55 -8.67
C LEU A 7 -0.99 -1.10 -7.89
N TYR A 8 -1.79 -0.24 -7.26
CA TYR A 8 -3.00 -0.64 -6.54
C TYR A 8 -4.05 -1.23 -7.49
N ALA A 9 -4.32 -0.58 -8.63
CA ALA A 9 -5.26 -1.08 -9.61
C ALA A 9 -4.79 -2.40 -10.26
N ALA A 10 -3.51 -2.48 -10.63
CA ALA A 10 -2.91 -3.67 -11.24
C ALA A 10 -2.94 -4.88 -10.29
N THR A 11 -2.62 -4.68 -9.01
CA THR A 11 -2.66 -5.76 -8.01
C THR A 11 -4.08 -6.25 -7.76
N ASN A 12 -5.06 -5.35 -7.78
CA ASN A 12 -6.48 -5.73 -7.67
C ASN A 12 -6.96 -6.52 -8.90
N LEU A 13 -6.62 -6.10 -10.11
CA LEU A 13 -6.95 -6.82 -11.35
C LEU A 13 -6.27 -8.19 -11.39
N TRP A 14 -4.98 -8.25 -11.06
CA TRP A 14 -4.21 -9.50 -11.05
C TRP A 14 -4.77 -10.52 -10.05
N MET A 15 -5.29 -10.08 -8.90
CA MET A 15 -5.91 -10.97 -7.90
C MET A 15 -7.35 -11.35 -8.24
N SER A 16 -8.15 -10.44 -8.80
CA SER A 16 -9.58 -10.67 -9.03
C SER A 16 -9.88 -11.48 -10.29
N ILE A 17 -9.17 -11.19 -11.39
CA ILE A 17 -9.37 -11.84 -12.70
C ILE A 17 -9.22 -13.37 -12.63
N PRO A 18 -8.11 -13.93 -12.11
CA PRO A 18 -7.97 -15.38 -12.07
C PRO A 18 -9.06 -16.04 -11.21
N CYS A 19 -9.43 -15.42 -10.09
CA CYS A 19 -10.51 -15.94 -9.23
C CYS A 19 -11.90 -15.93 -9.88
N THR A 20 -12.14 -15.13 -10.92
CA THR A 20 -13.39 -15.13 -11.70
C THR A 20 -13.43 -16.16 -12.83
N PHE A 21 -12.28 -16.51 -13.43
CA PHE A 21 -12.23 -17.35 -14.63
C PHE A 21 -11.80 -18.81 -14.39
N ASP A 22 -10.99 -19.08 -13.35
CA ASP A 22 -10.49 -20.42 -13.06
C ASP A 22 -10.34 -20.56 -11.53
N GLY A 23 -10.91 -21.60 -10.92
CA GLY A 23 -11.05 -21.72 -9.46
C GLY A 23 -9.75 -21.35 -8.72
N CYS A 24 -9.79 -20.30 -7.89
CA CYS A 24 -8.64 -19.61 -7.28
C CYS A 24 -7.45 -20.55 -6.93
N LEU A 25 -6.48 -20.68 -7.85
CA LEU A 25 -5.26 -21.50 -7.69
C LEU A 25 -4.42 -21.12 -6.46
N TYR A 26 -4.56 -19.88 -6.00
CA TYR A 26 -3.79 -19.30 -4.89
C TYR A 26 -4.22 -19.76 -3.49
N PHE A 27 -5.32 -20.51 -3.35
CA PHE A 27 -5.72 -21.10 -2.06
C PHE A 27 -4.84 -22.28 -1.64
N SER A 28 -4.14 -22.93 -2.60
CA SER A 28 -3.32 -24.11 -2.31
C SER A 28 -2.02 -23.77 -1.58
N SER A 29 -1.51 -22.52 -1.71
CA SER A 29 -0.32 -22.05 -1.01
C SER A 29 -0.55 -20.68 -0.37
N ASP A 30 -0.75 -20.66 0.94
CA ASP A 30 -0.95 -19.45 1.74
C ASP A 30 0.17 -18.42 1.52
N THR A 31 1.41 -18.86 1.28
CA THR A 31 2.58 -18.00 1.04
C THR A 31 2.47 -17.19 -0.25
N LEU A 32 1.95 -17.78 -1.33
CA LEU A 32 1.85 -17.13 -2.64
C LEU A 32 0.72 -16.08 -2.63
N MET A 33 -0.39 -16.38 -1.96
CA MET A 33 -1.46 -15.40 -1.73
C MET A 33 -0.98 -14.20 -0.90
N ILE A 34 -0.19 -14.45 0.15
CA ILE A 34 0.39 -13.38 0.98
C ILE A 34 1.34 -12.52 0.14
N ALA A 35 2.23 -13.13 -0.65
CA ALA A 35 3.18 -12.43 -1.50
C ALA A 35 2.50 -11.60 -2.62
N LEU A 36 1.37 -12.05 -3.14
CA LEU A 36 0.60 -11.30 -4.13
C LEU A 36 -0.26 -10.18 -3.51
N ALA A 37 -0.60 -10.29 -2.21
CA ALA A 37 -1.41 -9.30 -1.51
C ALA A 37 -0.58 -8.20 -0.84
N THR A 38 0.70 -8.43 -0.54
CA THR A 38 1.59 -7.42 0.06
C THR A 38 1.77 -6.17 -0.82
N PRO A 39 1.93 -6.25 -2.16
CA PRO A 39 2.09 -5.05 -2.99
C PRO A 39 0.83 -4.18 -2.99
N ASN A 40 -0.35 -4.78 -2.83
CA ASN A 40 -1.61 -4.04 -2.68
C ASN A 40 -1.61 -3.16 -1.42
N THR A 41 -1.09 -3.66 -0.29
CA THR A 41 -0.97 -2.86 0.94
C THR A 41 0.01 -1.70 0.79
N LEU A 42 1.18 -1.97 0.19
CA LEU A 42 2.19 -0.96 -0.09
C LEU A 42 1.65 0.13 -0.99
N ALA A 43 0.95 -0.26 -2.05
CA ALA A 43 0.37 0.64 -3.03
C ALA A 43 -0.75 1.50 -2.40
N HIS A 44 -1.58 0.91 -1.55
CA HIS A 44 -2.65 1.63 -0.85
C HIS A 44 -2.11 2.71 0.09
N TRP A 45 -1.18 2.34 0.98
CA TRP A 45 -0.54 3.29 1.90
C TRP A 45 0.29 4.34 1.14
N GLY A 46 1.01 3.91 0.11
CA GLY A 46 1.79 4.81 -0.75
C GLY A 46 0.91 5.82 -1.48
N TYR A 47 -0.30 5.43 -1.91
CA TYR A 47 -1.25 6.34 -2.54
C TYR A 47 -1.79 7.38 -1.55
N LEU A 48 -2.22 6.96 -0.35
CA LEU A 48 -2.73 7.86 0.69
C LEU A 48 -1.67 8.87 1.13
N LEU A 49 -0.47 8.39 1.47
CA LEU A 49 0.63 9.24 1.91
C LEU A 49 1.12 10.17 0.79
N SER A 50 1.17 9.70 -0.47
CA SER A 50 1.51 10.57 -1.60
C SER A 50 0.49 11.68 -1.80
N SER A 51 -0.80 11.37 -1.61
CA SER A 51 -1.88 12.34 -1.75
C SER A 51 -1.85 13.37 -0.62
N LEU A 52 -1.56 12.92 0.61
CA LEU A 52 -1.33 13.78 1.76
C LEU A 52 -0.15 14.74 1.51
N SER A 53 1.02 14.23 1.13
CA SER A 53 2.18 15.07 0.81
C SER A 53 1.87 16.09 -0.28
N PHE A 54 1.18 15.69 -1.34
CA PHE A 54 0.80 16.62 -2.40
C PHE A 54 -0.15 17.72 -1.91
N THR A 55 -1.07 17.38 -1.00
CA THR A 55 -1.99 18.34 -0.38
C THR A 55 -1.24 19.34 0.49
N ILE A 56 -0.30 18.86 1.31
CA ILE A 56 0.59 19.69 2.14
C ILE A 56 1.42 20.63 1.26
N TYR A 57 1.98 20.13 0.15
CA TYR A 57 2.75 20.94 -0.80
C TYR A 57 1.90 22.09 -1.38
N ARG A 58 0.69 21.79 -1.85
CA ARG A 58 -0.24 22.81 -2.38
C ARG A 58 -0.64 23.84 -1.32
N PHE A 59 -0.92 23.39 -0.10
CA PHE A 59 -1.26 24.25 1.02
C PHE A 59 -0.09 25.15 1.44
N GLY A 60 1.13 24.61 1.46
CA GLY A 60 2.35 25.37 1.76
C GLY A 60 2.62 26.50 0.76
N ILE A 61 2.44 26.22 -0.54
CA ILE A 61 2.55 27.24 -1.59
C ILE A 61 1.46 28.31 -1.44
N PHE A 62 0.24 27.91 -1.09
CA PHE A 62 -0.87 28.85 -0.90
C PHE A 62 -0.61 29.81 0.26
N ILE A 63 -0.07 29.32 1.39
CA ILE A 63 0.21 30.13 2.58
C ILE A 63 1.42 31.04 2.37
N SER A 64 2.49 30.53 1.76
CA SER A 64 3.73 31.28 1.62
C SER A 64 4.39 31.03 0.28
N LYS A 65 4.55 32.10 -0.50
CA LYS A 65 5.34 32.08 -1.74
C LYS A 65 6.80 31.72 -1.48
N ASN A 66 7.31 31.92 -0.26
CA ASN A 66 8.68 31.58 0.12
C ASN A 66 8.87 30.05 0.23
N PHE A 67 7.80 29.28 0.40
CA PHE A 67 7.83 27.82 0.46
C PHE A 67 8.31 27.21 -0.87
N TYR A 68 8.10 27.92 -1.99
CA TYR A 68 8.57 27.49 -3.31
C TYR A 68 10.10 27.41 -3.42
N TYR A 69 10.82 28.30 -2.72
CA TYR A 69 12.28 28.32 -2.75
C TYR A 69 12.93 27.20 -1.90
N GLN A 70 12.16 26.57 -1.01
CA GLN A 70 12.65 25.50 -0.13
C GLN A 70 12.61 24.13 -0.81
N THR A 71 13.40 24.00 -1.88
CA THR A 71 13.51 22.78 -2.70
C THR A 71 13.87 21.52 -1.89
N PHE A 72 14.63 21.66 -0.80
CA PHE A 72 14.97 20.56 0.09
C PHE A 72 13.75 19.96 0.79
N ILE A 73 12.86 20.80 1.34
CA ILE A 73 11.65 20.34 2.02
C ILE A 73 10.71 19.65 1.02
N ILE A 74 10.58 20.21 -0.18
CA ILE A 74 9.75 19.64 -1.26
C ILE A 74 10.25 18.23 -1.63
N LYS A 75 11.57 18.04 -1.76
CA LYS A 75 12.17 16.72 -2.02
C LYS A 75 11.86 15.71 -0.90
N ILE A 76 12.01 16.11 0.36
CA ILE A 76 11.68 15.25 1.51
C ILE A 76 10.19 14.87 1.50
N LEU A 77 9.32 15.83 1.21
CA LEU A 77 7.87 15.60 1.16
C LEU A 77 7.47 14.58 0.08
N PHE A 78 8.22 14.52 -1.01
CA PHE A 78 8.02 13.55 -2.10
C PHE A 78 8.57 12.16 -1.81
N ILE A 79 9.69 12.07 -1.08
CA ILE A 79 10.35 10.79 -0.77
C ILE A 79 9.72 10.11 0.46
N SER A 80 9.29 10.90 1.46
CA SER A 80 8.75 10.39 2.72
C SER A 80 7.57 9.41 2.58
N PRO A 81 6.60 9.59 1.65
CA PRO A 81 5.51 8.63 1.47
C PRO A 81 5.97 7.22 1.13
N TRP A 82 7.05 7.09 0.36
CA TRP A 82 7.58 5.79 -0.06
C TRP A 82 8.30 5.11 1.09
N VAL A 83 9.14 5.86 1.82
CA VAL A 83 9.87 5.34 2.98
C VAL A 83 8.90 4.91 4.07
N ILE A 84 7.90 5.72 4.39
CA ILE A 84 6.90 5.42 5.41
C ILE A 84 6.02 4.24 4.98
N SER A 85 5.60 4.18 3.71
CA SER A 85 4.82 3.04 3.21
C SER A 85 5.61 1.72 3.27
N LEU A 86 6.90 1.75 2.91
CA LEU A 86 7.80 0.59 3.07
C LEU A 86 7.95 0.20 4.53
N ALA A 87 8.19 1.16 5.43
CA ALA A 87 8.32 0.88 6.85
C ALA A 87 7.05 0.27 7.45
N LEU A 88 5.87 0.78 7.08
CA LEU A 88 4.58 0.25 7.53
C LEU A 88 4.33 -1.16 7.01
N THR A 89 4.60 -1.41 5.73
CA THR A 89 4.40 -2.75 5.15
C THR A 89 5.38 -3.77 5.69
N VAL A 90 6.66 -3.41 5.84
CA VAL A 90 7.65 -4.29 6.47
C VAL A 90 7.26 -4.54 7.93
N GLY A 91 6.88 -3.51 8.68
CA GLY A 91 6.45 -3.63 10.08
C GLY A 91 5.24 -4.55 10.26
N THR A 92 4.21 -4.42 9.43
CA THR A 92 3.04 -5.31 9.50
C THR A 92 3.38 -6.74 9.08
N THR A 93 4.24 -6.93 8.08
CA THR A 93 4.71 -8.27 7.69
C THR A 93 5.60 -8.92 8.74
N ALA A 94 6.41 -8.15 9.47
CA ALA A 94 7.29 -8.63 10.54
C ALA A 94 6.48 -9.04 11.79
N LEU A 95 5.36 -8.38 12.04
CA LEU A 95 4.39 -8.75 13.09
C LEU A 95 3.53 -9.98 12.72
N GLY A 96 3.74 -10.59 11.54
CA GLY A 96 2.93 -11.72 11.06
C GLY A 96 1.50 -11.31 10.67
N CYS A 97 1.24 -10.02 10.49
CA CYS A 97 -0.04 -9.50 10.01
C CYS A 97 -0.06 -9.45 8.49
N TYR A 98 -0.73 -10.43 7.88
CA TYR A 98 -0.83 -10.53 6.43
C TYR A 98 -2.25 -10.23 5.95
N LYS A 99 -2.30 -9.58 4.78
CA LYS A 99 -3.56 -9.35 4.07
C LYS A 99 -3.86 -10.56 3.20
N ARG A 100 -5.01 -11.21 3.43
CA ARG A 100 -5.50 -12.35 2.63
C ARG A 100 -6.67 -11.91 1.78
N TYR A 101 -6.73 -12.36 0.52
CA TYR A 101 -7.86 -12.08 -0.35
C TYR A 101 -8.99 -13.09 -0.08
N ASN A 102 -10.17 -12.61 0.31
CA ASN A 102 -11.33 -13.45 0.54
C ASN A 102 -12.29 -13.37 -0.66
N ARG A 103 -12.50 -14.51 -1.33
CA ARG A 103 -13.38 -14.62 -2.50
C ARG A 103 -14.85 -14.32 -2.19
N TYR A 104 -15.32 -14.68 -0.99
CA TYR A 104 -16.74 -14.57 -0.63
C TYR A 104 -17.17 -13.12 -0.41
N SER A 105 -16.25 -12.29 0.07
CA SER A 105 -16.46 -10.86 0.27
C SER A 105 -15.83 -10.00 -0.84
N LEU A 106 -15.21 -10.64 -1.85
CA LEU A 106 -14.39 -10.00 -2.90
C LEU A 106 -13.47 -8.90 -2.34
N SER A 107 -12.97 -9.12 -1.12
CA SER A 107 -12.33 -8.11 -0.31
C SER A 107 -11.12 -8.69 0.38
N TYR A 108 -10.16 -7.82 0.64
CA TYR A 108 -8.98 -8.17 1.37
C TYR A 108 -9.25 -8.09 2.87
N THR A 109 -9.01 -9.19 3.57
CA THR A 109 -9.13 -9.29 5.03
C THR A 109 -7.74 -9.35 5.66
N TYR A 110 -7.49 -8.55 6.68
CA TYR A 110 -6.27 -8.67 7.48
C TYR A 110 -6.47 -9.79 8.51
N LYS A 111 -5.55 -10.76 8.53
CA LYS A 111 -5.43 -11.73 9.62
C LYS A 111 -4.00 -11.65 10.14
N CYS A 112 -3.87 -11.31 11.42
CA CYS A 112 -2.63 -11.49 12.15
C CYS A 112 -2.53 -12.94 12.62
N SER A 113 -1.33 -13.53 12.53
CA SER A 113 -1.01 -14.72 13.31
C SER A 113 -1.24 -14.40 14.79
N ASP A 114 -1.73 -15.36 15.58
CA ASP A 114 -1.83 -15.20 17.03
C ASP A 114 -0.44 -14.85 17.58
N CYS A 115 -0.24 -13.58 17.90
CA CYS A 115 0.97 -13.10 18.54
C CYS A 115 0.94 -13.61 19.99
N SER A 116 1.38 -14.84 20.22
CA SER A 116 1.84 -15.23 21.56
C SER A 116 3.14 -14.47 21.80
N MET A 117 3.04 -13.32 22.45
CA MET A 117 4.22 -12.70 23.06
C MET A 117 4.69 -13.67 24.16
N ALA A 118 5.69 -14.48 23.83
CA ALA A 118 6.50 -15.24 24.77
C ALA A 118 7.80 -14.47 25.01
#